data_AF-A0A6G3T1X5-F1
#
_entry.id   AF-A0A6G3T1X5-F1
#
_cell.length_a   1.000
_cell.length_b   1.000
_cell.length_c   1.000
_cell.angle_alpha   90.00
_cell.angle_beta   90.00
_cell.angle_gamma   90.00
#
_symmetry.space_group_name_H-M   'P 1'
#
loop_
_entity.id
_entity.type
_entity.pdbx_description
1 polymer ?
#
loop_
_entity_poly.entity_id
_entity_poly.type
_entity_poly.pdbx_seq_one_letter_code
_entity_poly.pdbx_strand_id
1 'polypeptide(L)'
;DEPDATFVRESVAAWDGFTPLPLTGDGLPDRAERPGARLALLAARAPYRITAEDVKAWRVEPFTDHCLVHLVAFGAMLAVERVEAGLTAQG
;
A
#
# COMPACT_ATOMS: atom_id res chain seq x y z
N ASP A 1 -1.45 -11.31 5.06
CA ASP A 1 -1.81 -12.63 4.48
C ASP A 1 -2.32 -12.48 3.05
N GLU A 2 -2.61 -13.58 2.35
CA GLU A 2 -3.00 -13.56 0.93
C GLU A 2 -4.21 -12.64 0.63
N PRO A 3 -5.31 -12.61 1.41
CA PRO A 3 -6.43 -11.70 1.14
C PRO A 3 -6.06 -10.22 1.21
N ASP A 4 -5.07 -9.86 2.03
CA ASP A 4 -4.50 -8.52 2.10
C ASP A 4 -3.64 -8.22 0.86
N ALA A 5 -2.82 -9.17 0.41
CA ALA A 5 -2.04 -9.01 -0.80
C ALA A 5 -2.92 -8.84 -2.05
N THR A 6 -3.97 -9.66 -2.21
CA THR A 6 -4.96 -9.54 -3.30
C THR A 6 -5.64 -8.18 -3.29
N PHE A 7 -6.19 -7.74 -2.15
CA PHE A 7 -6.86 -6.45 -2.03
C PHE A 7 -5.96 -5.26 -2.38
N VAL A 8 -4.69 -5.29 -1.95
CA VAL A 8 -3.72 -4.24 -2.30
C VAL A 8 -3.45 -4.24 -3.81
N ARG A 9 -3.23 -5.40 -4.42
CA ARG A 9 -3.02 -5.53 -5.88
C ARG A 9 -4.20 -4.98 -6.67
N GLU A 10 -5.44 -5.36 -6.31
CA GLU A 10 -6.66 -4.88 -6.97
C GLU A 10 -6.83 -3.36 -6.83
N SER A 11 -6.61 -2.82 -5.63
CA SER A 11 -6.72 -1.39 -5.35
C SER A 11 -5.66 -0.55 -6.08
N VAL A 12 -4.42 -1.05 -6.22
CA VAL A 12 -3.38 -0.38 -7.00
C VAL A 12 -3.61 -0.55 -8.52
N ALA A 13 -4.13 -1.69 -8.98
CA ALA A 13 -4.51 -1.87 -10.38
C ALA A 13 -5.61 -0.90 -10.83
N ALA A 14 -6.62 -0.69 -9.97
CA ALA A 14 -7.74 0.23 -10.22
C ALA A 14 -7.39 1.72 -10.06
N TRP A 15 -6.26 2.06 -9.45
CA TRP A 15 -5.72 3.42 -9.42
C TRP A 15 -5.25 3.84 -10.83
N ASP A 16 -5.20 5.13 -11.13
CA ASP A 16 -4.80 5.68 -12.44
C ASP A 16 -3.29 5.86 -12.60
N GLY A 17 -2.53 5.90 -11.49
CA GLY A 17 -1.10 6.22 -11.43
C GLY A 17 -0.79 7.66 -11.00
N PHE A 18 -1.81 8.52 -10.83
CA PHE A 18 -1.64 9.96 -10.63
C PHE A 18 -2.53 10.56 -9.53
N THR A 19 -3.78 10.09 -9.40
CA THR A 19 -4.76 10.62 -8.43
C THR A 19 -4.33 10.31 -6.99
N PRO A 20 -4.10 11.32 -6.13
CA PRO A 20 -3.67 11.12 -4.77
C PRO A 20 -4.76 10.47 -3.89
N LEU A 21 -4.35 9.78 -2.83
CA LEU A 21 -5.27 9.28 -1.81
C LEU A 21 -5.97 10.45 -1.06
N PRO A 22 -7.31 10.43 -0.90
CA PRO A 22 -8.05 11.45 -0.16
C PRO A 22 -7.47 11.73 1.24
N LEU A 23 -7.34 13.01 1.60
CA LEU A 23 -6.73 13.40 2.90
C LEU A 23 -7.51 12.88 4.11
N THR A 24 -8.83 12.75 3.99
CA THR A 24 -9.76 12.13 4.94
C THR A 24 -9.46 10.65 5.24
N GLY A 25 -8.71 9.96 4.38
CA GLY A 25 -8.43 8.52 4.51
C GLY A 25 -9.44 7.62 3.80
N ASP A 26 -10.44 8.20 3.12
CA ASP A 26 -11.40 7.46 2.30
C ASP A 26 -10.67 6.57 1.28
N GLY A 27 -11.03 5.28 1.23
CA GLY A 27 -10.40 4.28 0.37
C GLY A 27 -9.14 3.61 0.94
N LEU A 28 -8.71 3.93 2.16
CA LEU A 28 -7.76 3.10 2.92
C LEU A 28 -8.53 2.16 3.86
N PRO A 29 -8.09 0.90 4.05
CA PRO A 29 -8.67 0.03 5.05
C PRO A 29 -8.35 0.53 6.47
N ASP A 30 -9.17 0.10 7.44
CA ASP A 30 -8.97 0.44 8.83
C ASP A 30 -7.64 -0.13 9.37
N ARG A 31 -7.02 0.62 10.29
CA ARG A 31 -5.70 0.30 10.84
C ARG A 31 -5.75 -0.88 11.82
N ALA A 32 -6.84 -1.09 12.55
CA ALA A 32 -7.00 -2.22 13.45
C ALA A 32 -7.45 -3.49 12.70
N GLU A 33 -8.26 -3.33 11.63
CA GLU A 33 -8.74 -4.47 10.84
C GLU A 33 -7.70 -5.04 9.87
N ARG A 34 -7.03 -4.19 9.08
CA ARG A 34 -6.10 -4.62 8.02
C ARG A 34 -4.83 -3.76 7.97
N PRO A 35 -4.02 -3.74 9.04
CA PRO A 35 -2.82 -2.90 9.14
C PRO A 35 -1.81 -3.16 8.01
N GLY A 36 -1.70 -4.41 7.55
CA GLY A 36 -0.79 -4.80 6.45
C GLY A 36 -1.21 -4.19 5.11
N ALA A 37 -2.46 -4.42 4.70
CA ALA A 37 -3.01 -3.79 3.50
C ALA A 37 -2.96 -2.25 3.56
N ARG A 38 -3.21 -1.65 4.73
CA ARG A 38 -3.13 -0.20 4.93
C ARG A 38 -1.72 0.34 4.66
N LEU A 39 -0.69 -0.26 5.26
CA LEU A 39 0.71 0.14 5.05
C LEU A 39 1.15 -0.03 3.59
N ALA A 40 0.79 -1.13 2.95
CA ALA A 40 1.14 -1.36 1.54
C ALA A 40 0.49 -0.34 0.60
N LEU A 41 -0.77 0.03 0.83
CA LEU A 41 -1.47 1.07 0.04
C LEU A 41 -0.91 2.48 0.29
N LEU A 42 -0.54 2.79 1.53
CA LEU A 42 0.17 4.02 1.85
C LEU A 42 1.53 4.06 1.14
N ALA A 43 2.33 2.98 1.20
CA ALA A 43 3.61 2.89 0.50
C ALA A 43 3.46 3.05 -1.03
N ALA A 44 2.41 2.46 -1.62
CA ALA A 44 2.14 2.55 -3.06
C ALA A 44 1.73 3.96 -3.51
N ARG A 45 0.77 4.59 -2.82
CA ARG A 45 0.02 5.75 -3.35
C ARG A 45 0.22 7.06 -2.58
N ALA A 46 0.76 7.00 -1.36
CA ALA A 46 1.04 8.18 -0.55
C ALA A 46 2.11 7.89 0.54
N PRO A 47 3.36 7.53 0.18
CA PRO A 47 4.36 7.06 1.15
C PRO A 47 4.68 8.10 2.23
N TYR A 48 4.56 9.39 1.90
CA TYR A 48 4.69 10.52 2.83
C TYR A 48 3.60 10.58 3.92
N ARG A 49 2.58 9.71 3.87
CA ARG A 49 1.49 9.61 4.87
C ARG A 49 1.63 8.42 5.81
N ILE A 50 2.67 7.58 5.68
CA ILE A 50 2.93 6.49 6.63
C ILE A 50 3.25 7.08 8.00
N THR A 51 2.48 6.73 9.03
CA THR A 51 2.71 7.19 10.40
C THR A 51 3.34 6.11 11.27
N ALA A 52 3.96 6.52 12.38
CA ALA A 52 4.44 5.60 13.41
C ALA A 52 3.32 4.73 14.00
N GLU A 53 2.06 5.19 13.96
CA GLU A 53 0.90 4.41 14.40
C GLU A 53 0.52 3.30 13.41
N ASP A 54 0.61 3.56 12.10
CA ASP A 54 0.38 2.52 11.07
C ASP A 54 1.45 1.42 11.21
N VAL A 55 2.71 1.81 11.40
CA VAL A 55 3.82 0.87 11.69
C VAL A 55 3.55 0.11 12.98
N LYS A 56 3.21 0.78 14.08
CA LYS A 56 2.96 0.14 15.39
C LYS A 56 1.80 -0.85 15.34
N ALA A 57 0.71 -0.53 14.63
CA ALA A 57 -0.45 -1.41 14.51
C ALA A 57 -0.13 -2.70 13.74
N TRP A 58 0.75 -2.63 12.74
CA TRP A 58 1.19 -3.80 11.99
C TRP A 58 2.31 -4.59 12.70
N ARG A 59 3.21 -3.91 13.40
CA ARG A 59 4.47 -4.45 13.92
C ARG A 59 4.31 -5.29 15.21
N VAL A 60 3.22 -6.02 15.32
CA VAL A 60 2.99 -7.05 16.35
C VAL A 60 3.83 -8.31 16.07
N GLU A 61 3.95 -9.23 17.01
CA GLU A 61 4.60 -10.53 16.74
C GLU A 61 3.76 -11.36 15.73
N PRO A 62 4.38 -12.08 14.79
CA PRO A 62 5.83 -12.33 14.65
C PRO A 62 6.65 -11.24 13.93
N PHE A 63 6.02 -10.27 13.26
CA PHE A 63 6.69 -9.19 12.53
C PHE A 63 7.70 -9.70 11.47
N THR A 64 8.88 -9.09 11.25
CA THR A 64 9.68 -8.11 12.02
C THR A 64 9.96 -6.82 11.21
N ASP A 65 10.98 -6.01 11.58
CA ASP A 65 11.42 -4.81 10.83
C ASP A 65 11.89 -5.17 9.41
N HIS A 66 12.52 -6.33 9.25
CA HIS A 66 12.84 -6.89 7.94
C HIS A 66 11.55 -7.13 7.12
N CYS A 67 10.52 -7.69 7.75
CA CYS A 67 9.22 -7.89 7.11
C CYS A 67 8.51 -6.55 6.81
N LEU A 68 8.72 -5.49 7.60
CA LEU A 68 8.22 -4.14 7.31
C LEU A 68 8.84 -3.60 6.01
N VAL A 69 10.16 -3.76 5.83
CA VAL A 69 10.85 -3.38 4.59
C VAL A 69 10.26 -4.14 3.40
N HIS A 70 10.01 -5.45 3.54
CA HIS A 70 9.34 -6.24 2.50
C HIS A 70 7.91 -5.75 2.19
N LEU A 71 7.13 -5.36 3.20
CA LEU A 71 5.76 -4.84 3.01
C LEU A 71 5.75 -3.48 2.31
N VAL A 72 6.66 -2.57 2.67
CA VAL A 72 6.81 -1.26 2.04
C VAL A 72 7.31 -1.42 0.59
N ALA A 73 8.30 -2.30 0.37
CA ALA A 73 8.80 -2.61 -0.97
C ALA A 73 7.72 -3.24 -1.86
N PHE A 74 6.88 -4.13 -1.31
CA PHE A 74 5.74 -4.70 -2.02
C PHE A 74 4.76 -3.61 -2.51
N GLY A 75 4.36 -2.69 -1.63
CA GLY A 75 3.51 -1.55 -2.04
C GLY A 75 4.17 -0.66 -3.08
N ALA A 76 5.44 -0.32 -2.89
CA ALA A 76 6.19 0.53 -3.83
C ALA A 76 6.35 -0.12 -5.22
N MET A 77 6.64 -1.41 -5.30
CA MET A 77 6.77 -2.11 -6.59
C MET A 77 5.45 -2.19 -7.35
N LEU A 78 4.32 -2.42 -6.67
CA LEU A 78 3.00 -2.38 -7.31
C LEU A 78 2.69 -1.00 -7.93
N ALA A 79 3.15 0.09 -7.29
CA ALA A 79 3.01 1.43 -7.85
C ALA A 79 3.87 1.64 -9.11
N VAL A 80 5.10 1.10 -9.12
CA VAL A 80 5.97 1.10 -10.31
C VAL A 80 5.31 0.31 -11.45
N GLU A 81 4.93 -0.95 -11.21
CA GLU A 81 4.23 -1.81 -12.18
C GLU A 81 3.00 -1.11 -12.76
N ARG A 82 2.21 -0.41 -11.93
CA ARG A 82 1.02 0.31 -12.37
C ARG A 82 1.34 1.52 -13.23
N VAL A 83 2.37 2.29 -12.90
CA VAL A 83 2.80 3.45 -13.69
C VAL A 83 3.39 3.00 -15.03
N GLU A 84 4.22 1.95 -15.04
CA GLU A 84 4.79 1.36 -16.27
C GLU A 84 3.69 0.85 -17.22
N ALA A 85 2.69 0.13 -16.70
CA ALA A 85 1.54 -0.32 -17.49
C ALA A 85 0.74 0.88 -18.05
N GLY A 86 0.59 1.94 -17.28
CA GLY A 86 -0.06 3.18 -17.72
C GLY A 86 0.70 3.90 -18.83
N LEU A 87 2.03 3.95 -18.76
CA LEU A 87 2.88 4.54 -19.80
C LEU A 87 2.86 3.70 -21.08
N THR A 88 2.90 2.37 -20.96
CA THR A 88 2.88 1.44 -22.11
C THR A 88 1.55 1.51 -22.86
N ALA A 89 0.42 1.71 -22.17
CA ALA A 89 -0.89 1.85 -22.79
C ALA A 89 -1.12 3.20 -23.51
N GLN A 90 -0.19 4.15 -23.43
CA GLN A 90 -0.26 5.48 -24.06
C GLN A 90 0.61 5.61 -25.32
N GLY A 91 1.44 4.60 -25.65
CA GLY A 91 2.36 4.59 -26.80
C GLY A 91 1.93 3.64 -27.92
#